data_AF-A0A7V3PX22-F1
#
_entry.id   AF-A0A7V3PX22-F1
#
_cell.length_a   1.000
_cell.length_b   1.000
_cell.length_c   1.000
_cell.angle_alpha   90.00
_cell.angle_beta   90.00
_cell.angle_gamma   90.00
#
_symmetry.space_group_name_H-M   'P 1'
#
loop_
_entity.id
_entity.type
_entity.pdbx_description
1 polymer ?
#
loop_
_entity_poly.entity_id
_entity_poly.type
_entity_poly.pdbx_seq_one_letter_code
_entity_poly.pdbx_strand_id
1 'polypeptide(L)'
;MLNFPKRDIVAHQEFLQEVKRAHRFYARFYFLKKDYSLIKSLPKNSRVLDIGCGDGKYFCRSMLMRDDLYLVGLDKDLYLSHIAANQIAGFVRADCNNPLPFKEWSFDFVHIAHVIEHLPNPIILLSEVLRILRPKGILYLEAPSVSCAFIPPLGLKGTLNFYDDPTHIRPYTRESLRRL
;
A
#
# COMPACT_ATOMS: atom_id res chain seq x y z
N MET A 1 -11.27 18.85 -5.40
CA MET A 1 -11.74 17.79 -4.49
C MET A 1 -11.74 16.52 -5.31
N LEU A 2 -11.06 15.45 -4.90
CA LEU A 2 -11.32 14.13 -5.49
C LEU A 2 -12.74 13.76 -5.06
N ASN A 3 -13.70 13.88 -5.98
CA ASN A 3 -15.04 13.35 -5.78
C ASN A 3 -14.92 11.83 -5.85
N PHE A 4 -15.12 11.17 -4.71
CA PHE A 4 -15.15 9.71 -4.66
C PHE A 4 -16.48 9.26 -5.28
N PRO A 5 -16.46 8.55 -6.42
CA PRO A 5 -17.69 8.13 -7.08
C PRO A 5 -18.46 7.12 -6.21
N LYS A 6 -19.79 7.15 -6.27
CA LYS A 6 -20.62 6.04 -5.78
C LYS A 6 -20.30 4.82 -6.66
N ARG A 7 -19.87 3.71 -6.07
CA ARG A 7 -19.60 2.46 -6.82
C ARG A 7 -20.90 1.93 -7.42
N ASP A 8 -20.87 1.53 -8.68
CA ASP A 8 -21.94 0.73 -9.30
C ASP A 8 -21.98 -0.64 -8.61
N ILE A 9 -23.14 -0.99 -8.05
CA ILE A 9 -23.33 -2.17 -7.19
C ILE A 9 -23.10 -3.47 -7.97
N VAL A 10 -23.46 -3.52 -9.26
CA VAL A 10 -23.39 -4.75 -10.06
C VAL A 10 -21.95 -5.04 -10.47
N ALA A 11 -21.25 -4.06 -11.04
CA ALA A 11 -19.82 -4.17 -11.37
C ALA A 11 -18.96 -4.46 -10.12
N HIS A 12 -19.37 -3.95 -8.95
CA HIS A 12 -18.69 -4.20 -7.69
C HIS A 12 -18.82 -5.67 -7.24
N GLN A 13 -19.99 -6.30 -7.35
CA GLN A 13 -20.18 -7.69 -6.95
C GLN A 13 -19.47 -8.69 -7.88
N GLU A 14 -19.51 -8.46 -9.19
CA GLU A 14 -18.81 -9.31 -10.17
C GLU A 14 -17.28 -9.29 -9.95
N PHE A 15 -16.73 -8.11 -9.69
CA PHE A 15 -15.34 -7.97 -9.29
C PHE A 15 -15.03 -8.70 -7.98
N LEU A 16 -15.85 -8.55 -6.94
CA LEU A 16 -15.61 -9.27 -5.69
C LEU A 16 -15.62 -10.78 -5.92
N GLN A 17 -16.39 -11.30 -6.87
CA GLN A 17 -16.32 -12.72 -7.26
C GLN A 17 -15.02 -13.05 -8.01
N GLU A 18 -14.58 -12.22 -8.95
CA GLU A 18 -13.33 -12.39 -9.70
C GLU A 18 -12.11 -12.36 -8.77
N VAL A 19 -12.07 -11.39 -7.86
CA VAL A 19 -11.03 -11.30 -6.84
C VAL A 19 -11.14 -12.44 -5.84
N LYS A 20 -12.34 -12.92 -5.46
CA LYS A 20 -12.46 -14.15 -4.63
C LYS A 20 -11.88 -15.37 -5.34
N ARG A 21 -12.06 -15.48 -6.66
CA ARG A 21 -11.44 -16.54 -7.49
C ARG A 21 -9.92 -16.40 -7.50
N ALA A 22 -9.39 -15.21 -7.76
CA ALA A 22 -7.95 -14.93 -7.72
C ALA A 22 -7.35 -15.09 -6.30
N HIS A 23 -8.09 -14.71 -5.26
CA HIS A 23 -7.66 -14.76 -3.88
C HIS A 23 -7.56 -16.18 -3.34
N ARG A 24 -8.31 -17.16 -3.85
CA ARG A 24 -8.04 -18.58 -3.52
C ARG A 24 -6.62 -19.01 -3.90
N PHE A 25 -6.04 -18.39 -4.94
CA PHE A 25 -4.66 -18.60 -5.35
C PHE A 25 -3.67 -17.86 -4.43
N TYR A 26 -3.94 -16.61 -4.08
CA TYR A 26 -3.09 -15.77 -3.22
C TYR A 26 -3.25 -16.00 -1.70
N ALA A 27 -4.33 -16.66 -1.27
CA ALA A 27 -4.67 -16.92 0.13
C ALA A 27 -3.61 -17.75 0.85
N ARG A 28 -2.97 -18.68 0.13
CA ARG A 28 -2.16 -19.75 0.70
C ARG A 28 -0.86 -19.28 1.37
N PHE A 29 -0.44 -18.02 1.19
CA PHE A 29 0.83 -17.50 1.70
C PHE A 29 0.73 -16.26 2.64
N TYR A 30 -0.41 -15.58 2.73
CA TYR A 30 -0.43 -14.17 3.20
C TYR A 30 -1.39 -13.85 4.37
N PHE A 31 -2.11 -14.82 4.92
CA PHE A 31 -3.07 -14.59 6.02
C PHE A 31 -2.45 -14.21 7.39
N LEU A 32 -1.14 -13.95 7.43
CA LEU A 32 -0.38 -13.74 8.67
C LEU A 32 0.18 -12.33 8.84
N LYS A 33 -0.02 -11.40 7.90
CA LYS A 33 0.53 -10.04 8.03
C LYS A 33 -0.36 -9.13 8.91
N LYS A 34 0.32 -8.29 9.71
CA LYS A 34 -0.27 -7.38 10.72
C LYS A 34 -1.17 -6.30 10.10
N ASP A 35 -0.83 -5.83 8.90
CA ASP A 35 -1.61 -4.89 8.08
C ASP A 35 -3.09 -5.29 7.96
N TYR A 36 -3.40 -6.57 7.72
CA TYR A 36 -4.78 -7.02 7.53
C TYR A 36 -5.62 -6.92 8.81
N SER A 37 -5.01 -7.12 9.98
CA SER A 37 -5.71 -6.93 11.25
C SER A 37 -6.09 -5.47 11.47
N LEU A 38 -5.22 -4.53 11.07
CA LEU A 38 -5.47 -3.10 11.13
C LEU A 38 -6.60 -2.72 10.20
N ILE A 39 -6.56 -3.15 8.92
CA ILE A 39 -7.64 -2.90 7.96
C ILE A 39 -8.99 -3.41 8.46
N LYS A 40 -9.05 -4.61 9.04
CA LYS A 40 -10.30 -5.15 9.61
C LYS A 40 -10.86 -4.27 10.72
N SER A 41 -10.00 -3.65 11.52
CA SER A 41 -10.40 -2.82 12.66
C SER A 41 -10.78 -1.39 12.31
N LEU A 42 -10.55 -0.95 11.07
CA LEU A 42 -10.87 0.42 10.66
C LEU A 42 -12.37 0.72 10.77
N PRO A 43 -12.76 1.96 11.14
CA PRO A 43 -14.15 2.40 11.10
C PRO A 43 -14.80 2.16 9.73
N LYS A 44 -16.13 2.06 9.71
CA LYS A 44 -16.87 1.94 8.46
C LYS A 44 -16.59 3.13 7.54
N ASN A 45 -16.49 2.91 6.23
CA ASN A 45 -16.28 3.97 5.24
C ASN A 45 -14.93 4.73 5.41
N SER A 46 -13.93 4.10 6.04
CA SER A 46 -12.60 4.70 6.19
C SER A 46 -11.92 4.90 4.84
N ARG A 47 -11.12 5.96 4.73
CA ARG A 47 -10.29 6.30 3.58
C ARG A 47 -8.89 5.75 3.78
N VAL A 48 -8.46 4.93 2.84
CA VAL A 48 -7.19 4.23 2.87
C VAL A 48 -6.35 4.66 1.67
N LEU A 49 -5.12 5.09 1.93
CA LEU A 49 -4.12 5.32 0.90
C LEU A 49 -3.09 4.19 0.94
N ASP A 50 -2.75 3.62 -0.21
CA ASP A 50 -1.59 2.75 -0.37
C ASP A 50 -0.59 3.42 -1.31
N ILE A 51 0.58 3.72 -0.74
CA ILE A 51 1.68 4.45 -1.39
C ILE A 51 2.66 3.41 -1.91
N GLY A 52 3.05 3.54 -3.18
CA GLY A 52 3.80 2.50 -3.90
C GLY A 52 2.91 1.30 -4.24
N CYS A 53 1.66 1.56 -4.66
CA CYS A 53 0.66 0.51 -4.78
C CYS A 53 0.92 -0.51 -5.91
N GLY A 54 1.87 -0.21 -6.81
CA GLY A 54 2.32 -1.11 -7.88
C GLY A 54 1.17 -1.70 -8.70
N ASP A 55 1.06 -3.02 -8.71
CA ASP A 55 0.05 -3.78 -9.47
C ASP A 55 -1.35 -3.81 -8.83
N GLY A 56 -1.50 -3.23 -7.64
CA GLY A 56 -2.75 -3.14 -6.91
C GLY A 56 -3.15 -4.41 -6.14
N LYS A 57 -2.24 -5.38 -5.96
CA LYS A 57 -2.52 -6.61 -5.19
C LYS A 57 -3.06 -6.33 -3.78
N TYR A 58 -2.47 -5.34 -3.09
CA TYR A 58 -2.92 -4.94 -1.76
C TYR A 58 -4.37 -4.42 -1.77
N PHE A 59 -4.76 -3.63 -2.78
CA PHE A 59 -6.14 -3.16 -2.94
C PHE A 59 -7.13 -4.29 -3.16
N CYS A 60 -6.85 -5.13 -4.15
CA CYS A 60 -7.72 -6.25 -4.49
C CYS A 60 -8.01 -7.07 -3.23
N ARG A 61 -6.97 -7.35 -2.43
CA ARG A 61 -7.14 -8.10 -1.18
C ARG A 61 -7.86 -7.32 -0.10
N SER A 62 -7.58 -6.04 0.07
CA SER A 62 -8.26 -5.18 1.04
C SER A 62 -9.77 -5.09 0.76
N MET A 63 -10.17 -4.97 -0.51
CA MET A 63 -11.58 -4.94 -0.92
C MET A 63 -12.32 -6.25 -0.66
N LEU A 64 -11.64 -7.39 -0.72
CA LEU A 64 -12.25 -8.67 -0.36
C LEU A 64 -12.62 -8.77 1.11
N MET A 65 -11.85 -8.08 1.96
CA MET A 65 -12.01 -8.11 3.40
C MET A 65 -12.99 -7.04 3.88
N ARG A 66 -12.97 -5.88 3.23
CA ARG A 66 -13.73 -4.69 3.60
C ARG A 66 -14.13 -3.92 2.33
N ASP A 67 -15.30 -4.25 1.81
CA ASP A 67 -15.87 -3.61 0.62
C ASP A 67 -16.36 -2.18 0.88
N ASP A 68 -16.56 -1.81 2.15
CA ASP A 68 -16.98 -0.48 2.57
C ASP A 68 -15.87 0.59 2.54
N LEU A 69 -14.60 0.21 2.34
CA LEU A 69 -13.48 1.16 2.37
C LEU A 69 -13.32 1.93 1.07
N TYR A 70 -12.90 3.20 1.20
CA TYR A 70 -12.47 4.03 0.07
C TYR A 70 -10.95 3.89 -0.11
N LEU A 71 -10.55 3.02 -1.04
CA LEU A 71 -9.14 2.78 -1.33
C LEU A 71 -8.64 3.72 -2.44
N VAL A 72 -7.51 4.40 -2.18
CA VAL A 72 -6.79 5.22 -3.13
C VAL A 72 -5.38 4.65 -3.29
N GLY A 73 -4.91 4.54 -4.53
CA GLY A 73 -3.53 4.19 -4.81
C GLY A 73 -2.70 5.30 -5.35
N LEU A 74 -1.44 5.33 -4.92
CA LEU A 74 -0.44 6.24 -5.41
C LEU A 74 0.79 5.46 -5.84
N ASP A 75 1.24 5.71 -7.06
CA ASP A 75 2.52 5.20 -7.57
C ASP A 75 3.09 6.17 -8.61
N LYS A 76 4.42 6.19 -8.76
CA LYS A 76 5.10 6.99 -9.79
C LYS A 76 4.92 6.38 -11.18
N ASP A 77 4.84 5.05 -11.23
CA ASP A 77 4.72 4.27 -12.44
C ASP A 77 3.30 3.69 -12.56
N LEU A 78 2.71 3.78 -13.75
CA LEU A 78 1.37 3.27 -13.99
C LEU A 78 1.44 1.76 -14.28
N TYR A 79 1.50 0.95 -13.22
CA TYR A 79 1.55 -0.52 -13.31
C TYR A 79 0.31 -1.24 -12.77
N LEU A 80 -0.78 -0.49 -12.51
CA LEU A 80 -2.03 -1.10 -12.05
C LEU A 80 -2.56 -2.09 -13.08
N SER A 81 -2.82 -3.31 -12.63
CA SER A 81 -3.61 -4.24 -13.41
C SER A 81 -4.98 -3.62 -13.74
N HIS A 82 -5.52 -3.89 -14.93
CA HIS A 82 -6.84 -3.39 -15.35
C HIS A 82 -7.94 -3.69 -14.30
N ILE A 83 -7.84 -4.84 -13.64
CA ILE A 83 -8.74 -5.27 -12.57
C ILE A 83 -8.67 -4.32 -11.36
N ALA A 84 -7.47 -3.93 -10.94
CA ALA A 84 -7.29 -3.00 -9.82
C ALA A 84 -7.70 -1.57 -10.19
N ALA A 85 -7.36 -1.12 -11.41
CA ALA A 85 -7.65 0.24 -11.89
C ALA A 85 -9.14 0.58 -11.91
N ASN A 86 -10.01 -0.38 -12.26
CA ASN A 86 -11.45 -0.15 -12.35
C ASN A 86 -12.16 -0.02 -10.99
N GLN A 87 -11.50 -0.38 -9.89
CA GLN A 87 -12.19 -0.68 -8.63
C GLN A 87 -11.72 0.15 -7.45
N ILE A 88 -10.52 0.70 -7.53
CA ILE A 88 -10.05 1.76 -6.63
C ILE A 88 -10.97 2.98 -6.70
N ALA A 89 -11.18 3.61 -5.55
CA ALA A 89 -11.90 4.87 -5.49
C ALA A 89 -11.13 6.00 -6.21
N GLY A 90 -9.81 5.82 -6.37
CA GLY A 90 -8.99 6.59 -7.29
C GLY A 90 -7.57 6.05 -7.39
N PHE A 91 -6.91 6.32 -8.53
CA PHE A 91 -5.47 6.22 -8.68
C PHE A 91 -4.87 7.61 -8.84
N VAL A 92 -3.69 7.81 -8.28
CA VAL A 92 -2.93 9.03 -8.36
C VAL A 92 -1.52 8.70 -8.82
N ARG A 93 -1.15 9.18 -10.00
CA ARG A 93 0.24 9.13 -10.43
C ARG A 93 1.03 10.23 -9.75
N ALA A 94 1.97 9.89 -8.88
CA ALA A 94 2.83 10.86 -8.21
C ALA A 94 4.13 10.23 -7.74
N ASP A 95 5.20 11.03 -7.71
CA ASP A 95 6.51 10.63 -7.17
C ASP A 95 6.59 11.03 -5.69
N CYS A 96 6.91 10.08 -4.83
CA CYS A 96 7.04 10.27 -3.38
C CYS A 96 8.23 11.15 -2.96
N ASN A 97 9.12 11.50 -3.90
CA ASN A 97 10.15 12.53 -3.69
C ASN A 97 9.60 13.96 -3.72
N ASN A 98 8.33 14.14 -4.11
CA ASN A 98 7.66 15.43 -4.22
C ASN A 98 6.46 15.51 -3.25
N PRO A 99 5.94 16.72 -2.98
CA PRO A 99 4.69 16.88 -2.22
C PRO A 99 3.55 16.05 -2.81
N LEU A 100 2.80 15.38 -1.95
CA LEU A 100 1.71 14.51 -2.37
C LEU A 100 0.47 15.35 -2.69
N PRO A 101 -0.29 15.04 -3.77
CA PRO A 101 -1.41 15.85 -4.24
C PRO A 101 -2.70 15.61 -3.44
N PHE A 102 -2.57 15.53 -2.11
CA PHE A 102 -3.68 15.34 -1.17
C PHE A 102 -3.75 16.51 -0.21
N LYS A 103 -4.96 16.79 0.27
CA LYS A 103 -5.16 17.76 1.34
C LYS A 103 -4.74 17.18 2.68
N GLU A 104 -4.49 18.05 3.66
CA GLU A 104 -4.32 17.61 5.04
C GLU A 104 -5.53 16.79 5.52
N TRP A 105 -5.29 15.85 6.44
CA TRP A 105 -6.33 15.07 7.12
C TRP A 105 -7.32 14.36 6.16
N SER A 106 -6.80 13.87 5.03
CA SER A 106 -7.59 13.20 4.00
C SER A 106 -7.80 11.71 4.24
N PHE A 107 -6.91 11.06 5.00
CA PHE A 107 -6.89 9.59 5.16
C PHE A 107 -6.97 9.14 6.62
N ASP A 108 -7.67 8.03 6.85
CA ASP A 108 -7.76 7.35 8.14
C ASP A 108 -6.65 6.29 8.29
N PHE A 109 -6.17 5.75 7.17
CA PHE A 109 -5.10 4.77 7.11
C PHE A 109 -4.18 5.06 5.93
N VAL A 110 -2.87 5.03 6.17
CA VAL A 110 -1.86 5.08 5.11
C VAL A 110 -1.01 3.81 5.21
N HIS A 111 -0.92 3.10 4.10
CA HIS A 111 -0.09 1.92 3.91
C HIS A 111 1.14 2.28 3.09
N ILE A 112 2.31 1.91 3.59
CA ILE A 112 3.59 2.04 2.90
C ILE A 112 4.33 0.73 3.11
N ALA A 113 4.43 -0.09 2.07
CA ALA A 113 5.19 -1.33 2.11
C ALA A 113 6.17 -1.36 0.95
N HIS A 114 7.44 -1.53 1.30
CA HIS A 114 8.53 -1.61 0.34
C HIS A 114 8.69 -0.37 -0.55
N VAL A 115 8.78 0.81 0.07
CA VAL A 115 8.90 2.10 -0.63
C VAL A 115 10.07 2.91 -0.11
N ILE A 116 10.18 3.09 1.21
CA ILE A 116 11.13 4.02 1.82
C ILE A 116 12.60 3.62 1.61
N GLU A 117 12.87 2.36 1.30
CA GLU A 117 14.19 1.84 0.94
C GLU A 117 14.65 2.30 -0.44
N HIS A 118 13.73 2.68 -1.32
CA HIS A 118 14.02 3.23 -2.64
C HIS A 118 14.15 4.76 -2.64
N LEU A 119 13.79 5.42 -1.53
CA LEU A 119 13.79 6.88 -1.46
C LEU A 119 15.14 7.42 -0.97
N PRO A 120 15.75 8.40 -1.67
CA PRO A 120 16.97 9.06 -1.21
C PRO A 120 16.77 9.86 0.08
N ASN A 121 15.55 10.38 0.32
CA ASN A 121 15.17 11.03 1.57
C ASN A 121 13.73 10.65 1.99
N PRO A 122 13.54 9.62 2.83
CA PRO A 122 12.20 9.16 3.24
C PRO A 122 11.47 10.18 4.14
N ILE A 123 12.18 11.13 4.75
CA ILE A 123 11.57 12.14 5.63
C ILE A 123 10.58 13.02 4.88
N ILE A 124 10.84 13.29 3.59
CA ILE A 124 9.92 14.07 2.74
C ILE A 124 8.56 13.36 2.66
N LEU A 125 8.57 12.08 2.32
CA LEU A 125 7.35 11.27 2.27
C LEU A 125 6.68 11.19 3.64
N LEU A 126 7.43 10.91 4.71
CA LEU A 126 6.86 10.75 6.05
C LEU A 126 6.24 12.05 6.58
N SER A 127 6.84 13.21 6.26
CA SER A 127 6.25 14.52 6.58
C SER A 127 4.91 14.73 5.88
N GLU A 128 4.83 14.38 4.59
CA GLU A 128 3.58 14.44 3.84
C GLU A 128 2.53 13.45 4.38
N VAL A 129 2.96 12.26 4.80
CA VAL A 129 2.09 11.25 5.42
C VAL A 129 1.49 11.78 6.72
N LEU A 130 2.28 12.42 7.58
CA LEU A 130 1.78 13.08 8.78
C LEU A 130 0.79 14.19 8.48
N ARG A 131 1.02 14.97 7.42
CA ARG A 131 0.10 16.03 6.96
C ARG A 131 -1.24 15.46 6.51
N ILE A 132 -1.23 14.40 5.69
CA ILE A 132 -2.45 13.86 5.06
C ILE A 132 -3.22 12.89 5.98
N LEU A 133 -2.58 12.35 7.01
CA LEU A 133 -3.25 11.51 8.01
C LEU A 133 -4.13 12.36 8.91
N ARG A 134 -5.34 11.88 9.17
CA ARG A 134 -6.23 12.46 10.17
C ARG A 134 -5.64 12.31 11.58
N PRO A 135 -6.05 13.14 12.54
CA PRO A 135 -5.83 12.85 13.95
C PRO A 135 -6.32 11.43 14.29
N LYS A 136 -5.47 10.64 14.97
CA LYS A 136 -5.69 9.19 15.26
C LYS A 136 -5.70 8.28 14.05
N GLY A 137 -5.38 8.78 12.86
CA GLY A 137 -5.12 7.98 11.69
C GLY A 137 -3.90 7.07 11.91
N ILE A 138 -3.86 5.97 11.17
CA ILE A 138 -2.86 4.92 11.36
C ILE A 138 -1.91 4.91 10.15
N LEU A 139 -0.61 4.95 10.42
CA LEU A 139 0.43 4.61 9.45
C LEU A 139 0.84 3.16 9.64
N TYR A 140 0.76 2.37 8.58
CA TYR A 140 1.49 1.11 8.45
C TYR A 140 2.73 1.32 7.58
N LEU A 141 3.89 0.99 8.12
CA LEU A 141 5.18 1.13 7.45
C LEU A 141 5.95 -0.21 7.52
N GLU A 142 6.27 -0.77 6.35
CA GLU A 142 7.08 -1.97 6.18
C GLU A 142 8.23 -1.68 5.22
N ALA A 143 9.44 -2.10 5.60
CA ALA A 143 10.65 -2.03 4.79
C ALA A 143 11.59 -3.20 5.15
N PRO A 144 12.51 -3.59 4.25
CA PRO A 144 13.50 -4.62 4.48
C PRO A 144 14.34 -4.34 5.72
N SER A 145 14.44 -5.35 6.57
CA SER A 145 15.35 -5.33 7.71
C SER A 145 16.80 -5.44 7.24
N VAL A 146 17.75 -4.88 7.98
CA VAL A 146 19.20 -5.14 7.76
C VAL A 146 19.51 -6.63 7.71
N SER A 147 18.75 -7.47 8.42
CA SER A 147 18.89 -8.93 8.35
C SER A 147 18.68 -9.50 6.94
N CYS A 148 17.87 -8.86 6.10
CA CYS A 148 17.64 -9.28 4.72
C CYS A 148 18.91 -9.18 3.85
N ALA A 149 19.90 -8.35 4.23
CA ALA A 149 21.17 -8.28 3.52
C ALA A 149 22.03 -9.55 3.67
N PHE A 150 21.74 -10.39 4.66
CA PHE A 150 22.51 -11.61 4.97
C PHE A 150 21.82 -12.90 4.49
N ILE A 151 20.63 -12.81 3.90
CA ILE A 151 19.94 -13.99 3.36
C ILE A 151 20.61 -14.39 2.03
N PRO A 152 20.92 -15.66 1.75
CA PRO A 152 21.52 -16.03 0.47
C PRO A 152 20.61 -15.64 -0.71
N PRO A 153 21.16 -15.14 -1.84
CA PRO A 153 20.37 -14.85 -3.03
C PRO A 153 19.81 -16.17 -3.57
N LEU A 154 18.49 -16.32 -3.57
CA LEU A 154 17.83 -17.54 -4.04
C LEU A 154 17.48 -17.48 -5.54
N GLY A 155 17.78 -16.37 -6.21
CA GLY A 155 17.50 -16.19 -7.65
C GLY A 155 16.00 -16.16 -8.00
N LEU A 156 15.13 -16.01 -7.00
CA LEU A 156 13.68 -15.93 -7.18
C LEU A 156 13.24 -14.45 -7.23
N LYS A 157 12.43 -14.09 -8.23
CA LYS A 157 11.73 -12.79 -8.24
C LYS A 157 10.73 -12.76 -7.07
N GLY A 158 10.92 -11.83 -6.13
CA GLY A 158 10.09 -11.71 -4.92
C GLY A 158 10.86 -11.67 -3.59
N THR A 159 12.10 -11.19 -3.62
CA THR A 159 12.97 -10.67 -2.53
C THR A 159 12.88 -11.39 -1.18
N LEU A 160 13.90 -12.18 -0.88
CA LEU A 160 14.30 -12.44 0.50
C LEU A 160 15.64 -11.77 0.81
N ASN A 161 16.54 -11.67 -0.16
CA ASN A 161 17.76 -10.90 -0.03
C ASN A 161 17.53 -9.43 -0.42
N PHE A 162 18.13 -8.51 0.34
CA PHE A 162 18.02 -7.07 0.08
C PHE A 162 18.61 -6.66 -1.27
N TYR A 163 19.69 -7.29 -1.73
CA TYR A 163 20.38 -6.96 -2.98
C TYR A 163 19.76 -7.62 -4.22
N ASP A 164 18.69 -8.42 -4.07
CA ASP A 164 17.94 -8.98 -5.20
C ASP A 164 17.21 -7.89 -6.02
N ASP A 165 16.98 -6.71 -5.41
CA ASP A 165 16.46 -5.53 -6.10
C ASP A 165 17.57 -4.45 -6.18
N PRO A 166 18.07 -4.12 -7.39
CA PRO A 166 19.14 -3.15 -7.56
C PRO A 166 18.71 -1.70 -7.28
N THR A 167 17.42 -1.44 -7.12
CA THR A 167 16.89 -0.10 -6.85
C THR A 167 16.84 0.23 -5.36
N HIS A 168 17.11 -0.73 -4.48
CA HIS A 168 17.19 -0.46 -3.05
C HIS A 168 18.41 0.39 -2.70
N ILE A 169 18.17 1.48 -1.97
CA ILE A 169 19.22 2.41 -1.50
C ILE A 169 19.71 2.00 -0.11
N ARG A 170 18.79 1.64 0.81
CA ARG A 170 19.17 1.26 2.18
C ARG A 170 18.18 0.30 2.87
N PRO A 171 18.68 -0.67 3.65
CA PRO A 171 17.85 -1.43 4.57
C PRO A 171 17.68 -0.65 5.89
N TYR A 172 16.70 -1.06 6.70
CA TYR A 172 16.43 -0.41 7.99
C TYR A 172 16.54 -1.37 9.17
N THR A 173 17.00 -0.85 10.30
CA THR A 173 16.77 -1.49 11.61
C THR A 173 15.48 -0.96 12.21
N ARG A 174 14.89 -1.72 13.14
CA ARG A 174 13.75 -1.25 13.94
C ARG A 174 14.03 0.09 14.64
N GLU A 175 15.26 0.27 15.12
CA GLU A 175 15.68 1.50 15.78
C GLU A 175 15.77 2.67 14.80
N SER A 176 16.33 2.46 13.61
CA SER A 176 16.37 3.50 12.58
C SER A 176 14.97 3.93 12.13
N LEU A 177 14.02 2.98 11.98
CA LEU A 177 12.63 3.31 11.62
C LEU A 177 11.93 4.14 12.68
N ARG A 178 12.23 3.92 13.97
CA ARG A 178 11.64 4.68 15.09
C ARG A 178 12.15 6.12 15.19
N ARG A 179 13.28 6.42 14.55
CA ARG A 179 13.91 7.74 14.57
C ARG A 179 13.52 8.60 13.36
N LEU A 180 12.88 8.01 12.35
CA LEU A 180 12.26 8.74 11.25
C LEU A 180 11.02 9.47 11.75
#